data_AF-A0A193BWE6-F1
#
_entry.id   AF-A0A193BWE6-F1
#
_cell.length_a   1.000
_cell.length_b   1.000
_cell.length_c   1.000
_cell.angle_alpha   90.00
_cell.angle_beta   90.00
_cell.angle_gamma   90.00
#
_symmetry.space_group_name_H-M   'P 1'
#
loop_
_entity.id
_entity.type
_entity.pdbx_description
1 polymer ?
#
loop_
_entity_poly.entity_id
_entity_poly.type
_entity_poly.pdbx_seq_one_letter_code
_entity_poly.pdbx_strand_id
1 'polypeptide(L)'
;MSWEYDGRHYLINRWNDSSRYGFGWELEDVAPTPGKGVVLNAYLDGPTGTALFRADTDEPLPLALVERFIAEAGPDLAEVVAMVEAEDS
;
A
#
# COMPACT_ATOMS: atom_id res chain seq x y z
N MET A 1 5.27 8.24 -7.02
CA MET A 1 4.10 8.72 -7.79
C MET A 1 3.29 9.63 -6.89
N SER A 2 2.67 10.71 -7.38
CA SER A 2 1.89 11.64 -6.53
C SER A 2 0.45 11.77 -7.02
N TRP A 3 -0.50 11.77 -6.09
CA TRP A 3 -1.94 11.91 -6.35
C TRP A 3 -2.51 13.10 -5.59
N GLU A 4 -3.65 13.61 -6.03
CA GLU A 4 -4.36 14.70 -5.38
C GLU A 4 -5.85 14.37 -5.32
N TYR A 5 -6.43 14.48 -4.12
CA TYR A 5 -7.87 14.28 -3.87
C TYR A 5 -8.34 15.29 -2.82
N ASP A 6 -9.46 15.95 -3.08
CA ASP A 6 -10.09 16.91 -2.17
C ASP A 6 -9.11 17.98 -1.60
N GLY A 7 -8.17 18.43 -2.44
CA GLY A 7 -7.16 19.43 -2.07
C GLY A 7 -6.04 18.92 -1.16
N ARG A 8 -5.94 17.60 -0.95
CA ARG A 8 -4.82 16.94 -0.26
C ARG A 8 -3.92 16.20 -1.25
N HIS A 9 -2.62 16.21 -0.97
CA HIS A 9 -1.62 15.53 -1.79
C HIS A 9 -1.14 14.25 -1.10
N TYR A 10 -1.04 13.20 -1.91
CA TYR A 10 -0.62 11.88 -1.48
C TYR A 10 0.59 11.41 -2.27
N LEU A 11 1.52 10.73 -1.60
CA LEU A 11 2.66 10.06 -2.22
C LEU A 11 2.51 8.55 -2.11
N ILE A 12 2.91 7.87 -3.17
CA ILE A 12 3.08 6.42 -3.16
C ILE A 12 4.54 6.09 -2.96
N ASN A 13 4.82 5.34 -1.89
CA ASN A 13 6.10 4.71 -1.64
C ASN A 13 5.96 3.20 -1.82
N ARG A 14 6.91 2.59 -2.52
CA ARG A 14 7.04 1.13 -2.58
C ARG A 14 8.29 0.76 -1.81
N TRP A 15 8.21 -0.28 -1.00
CA TRP A 15 9.34 -0.79 -0.25
C TRP A 15 9.52 -2.27 -0.51
N ASN A 16 10.76 -2.72 -0.33
CA ASN A 16 11.14 -4.12 -0.32
C ASN A 16 11.93 -4.34 0.97
N ASP A 17 11.34 -5.07 1.91
CA ASP A 17 11.96 -5.40 3.19
C ASP A 17 11.95 -6.91 3.38
N SER A 18 13.11 -7.53 3.13
CA SER A 18 13.30 -8.97 3.28
C SER A 18 13.10 -9.47 4.71
N SER A 19 13.12 -8.60 5.72
CA SER A 19 12.82 -8.96 7.11
C SER A 19 11.31 -9.04 7.41
N ARG A 20 10.48 -8.48 6.53
CA ARG A 20 9.02 -8.42 6.61
C ARG A 20 8.32 -8.92 5.34
N TYR A 21 8.94 -9.87 4.64
CA TYR A 21 8.36 -10.54 3.47
C TYR A 21 8.34 -9.73 2.16
N GLY A 22 9.39 -8.95 1.92
CA GLY A 22 9.91 -8.68 0.58
C GLY A 22 9.24 -7.55 -0.19
N PHE A 23 7.97 -7.18 0.01
CA PHE A 23 7.37 -6.09 -0.77
C PHE A 23 6.12 -5.47 -0.15
N GLY A 24 5.95 -4.15 -0.30
CA GLY A 24 4.72 -3.45 0.02
C GLY A 24 4.61 -2.05 -0.57
N TRP A 25 3.39 -1.52 -0.51
CA TRP A 25 3.00 -0.18 -0.92
C TRP A 25 2.50 0.62 0.27
N GLU A 26 2.86 1.89 0.32
CA GLU A 26 2.34 2.87 1.27
C GLU A 26 1.73 4.05 0.51
N LEU A 27 0.59 4.51 0.99
CA LEU A 27 0.01 5.80 0.60
C LEU A 27 0.23 6.78 1.75
N GLU A 28 1.00 7.82 1.50
CA GLU A 28 1.35 8.85 2.47
C GLU A 28 0.64 10.16 2.16
N ASP A 29 -0.12 10.71 3.11
CA ASP A 29 -0.70 12.05 3.04
C ASP A 29 0.34 13.08 3.49
N VAL A 30 0.80 13.91 2.54
CA VAL A 30 1.95 14.80 2.76
C VAL A 30 1.60 16.28 2.80
N ALA A 31 0.45 16.69 2.25
CA ALA A 31 0.06 18.10 2.20
C ALA A 31 -1.47 18.28 2.08
N PRO A 32 -2.02 19.45 2.45
CA PRO A 32 -1.34 20.64 2.99
C PRO A 32 -0.76 20.41 4.40
N THR A 33 0.24 21.20 4.78
CA THR A 33 0.94 21.04 6.07
C THR A 33 0.02 21.31 7.28
N PRO A 34 0.03 20.45 8.32
CA PRO A 34 0.79 19.21 8.40
C PRO A 34 0.15 18.09 7.57
N GLY A 35 1.00 17.34 6.85
CA GLY A 35 0.62 16.03 6.31
C GLY A 35 0.29 15.06 7.45
N LYS A 36 -0.48 14.01 7.13
CA LYS A 36 -0.91 13.00 8.13
C LYS A 36 0.02 11.78 8.19
N GLY A 37 0.99 11.68 7.28
CA GLY A 37 1.86 10.51 7.19
C GLY A 37 1.17 9.35 6.46
N VAL A 38 1.61 8.13 6.71
CA VAL A 38 1.08 6.93 6.02
C VAL A 38 -0.38 6.68 6.45
N VAL A 39 -1.28 6.63 5.47
CA VAL A 39 -2.72 6.44 5.68
C VAL A 39 -3.25 5.10 5.18
N LEU A 40 -2.59 4.49 4.17
CA LEU A 40 -2.88 3.12 3.72
C LEU A 40 -1.59 2.34 3.50
N ASN A 41 -1.66 1.05 3.77
CA ASN A 41 -0.62 0.07 3.47
C ASN A 41 -1.22 -1.11 2.71
N ALA A 42 -0.49 -1.63 1.73
CA ALA A 42 -0.77 -2.91 1.08
C ALA A 42 0.50 -3.75 1.08
N TYR A 43 0.46 -4.96 1.63
CA TYR A 43 1.66 -5.77 1.85
C TYR A 43 1.34 -7.26 1.90
N LEU A 44 2.37 -8.08 1.74
CA LEU A 44 2.27 -9.53 1.93
C LEU A 44 2.54 -9.88 3.41
N ASP A 45 1.59 -10.52 4.07
CA ASP A 45 1.79 -11.08 5.41
C ASP A 45 2.45 -12.44 5.29
N GLY A 46 3.78 -12.50 5.39
CA GLY A 46 4.45 -13.74 5.04
C GLY A 46 4.51 -14.88 6.06
N PRO A 47 3.94 -14.82 7.30
CA PRO A 47 3.57 -16.06 7.97
C PRO A 47 2.42 -16.78 7.26
N THR A 48 1.53 -16.04 6.60
CA THR A 48 0.31 -16.58 5.96
C THR A 48 0.35 -16.56 4.44
N GLY A 49 1.30 -15.86 3.83
CA GLY A 49 1.35 -15.62 2.38
C GLY A 49 0.16 -14.78 1.87
N THR A 50 -0.59 -14.12 2.75
CA THR A 50 -1.82 -13.42 2.37
C THR A 50 -1.52 -11.95 2.03
N ALA A 51 -1.99 -11.49 0.87
CA ALA A 51 -1.97 -10.06 0.55
C ALA A 51 -3.00 -9.31 1.41
N LEU A 52 -2.54 -8.33 2.18
CA LEU A 52 -3.36 -7.55 3.10
C LEU A 52 -3.38 -6.07 2.73
N PHE A 53 -4.51 -5.43 3.03
CA PHE A 53 -4.66 -3.98 3.04
C PHE A 53 -4.96 -3.52 4.46
N ARG A 54 -4.31 -2.44 4.87
CA ARG A 54 -4.50 -1.83 6.19
C ARG A 54 -4.67 -0.33 6.03
N ALA A 55 -5.64 0.22 6.75
CA ALA A 55 -5.74 1.66 6.95
C ALA A 55 -5.00 2.03 8.23
N ASP A 56 -4.14 3.04 8.15
CA ASP A 56 -3.33 3.56 9.26
C ASP A 56 -3.76 4.99 9.61
N THR A 57 -5.06 5.22 9.59
CA THR A 57 -5.67 6.51 9.92
C THR A 57 -7.02 6.31 10.58
N ASP A 58 -7.35 7.19 11.51
CA ASP A 58 -8.66 7.24 12.18
C ASP A 58 -9.67 8.14 11.44
N GLU A 59 -9.21 8.85 10.39
CA GLU A 59 -10.05 9.70 9.58
C GLU A 59 -10.55 8.96 8.32
N PRO A 60 -11.76 9.27 7.84
CA PRO A 60 -12.25 8.68 6.60
C PRO A 60 -11.38 9.11 5.41
N LEU A 61 -11.14 8.18 4.50
CA LEU A 61 -10.47 8.43 3.23
C LEU A 61 -11.50 8.54 2.09
N PRO A 62 -11.24 9.36 1.06
CA PRO A 62 -12.07 9.38 -0.14
C PRO A 62 -12.13 7.99 -0.79
N LEU A 63 -13.33 7.51 -1.10
CA LEU A 63 -13.49 6.15 -1.67
C LEU A 63 -12.68 5.96 -2.95
N ALA A 64 -12.69 6.95 -3.85
CA ALA A 64 -11.95 6.91 -5.12
C ALA A 64 -10.42 6.83 -4.92
N LEU A 65 -9.90 7.35 -3.81
CA LEU A 65 -8.49 7.23 -3.45
C LEU A 65 -8.17 5.79 -3.03
N VAL A 66 -9.02 5.19 -2.20
CA VAL A 66 -8.89 3.79 -1.74
C VAL A 66 -8.99 2.82 -2.91
N GLU A 67 -10.01 2.99 -3.78
CA GLU A 67 -10.20 2.15 -4.96
C GLU A 67 -9.01 2.21 -5.91
N ARG A 68 -8.48 3.42 -6.14
CA ARG A 68 -7.28 3.60 -6.96
C ARG A 68 -6.06 2.92 -6.33
N PHE A 69 -5.86 3.08 -5.02
CA PHE A 69 -4.76 2.45 -4.31
C PHE A 69 -4.79 0.93 -4.44
N ILE A 70 -5.96 0.31 -4.23
CA ILE A 70 -6.14 -1.14 -4.36
C ILE A 70 -5.90 -1.59 -5.81
N ALA A 71 -6.44 -0.86 -6.78
CA ALA A 71 -6.30 -1.20 -8.19
C ALA A 71 -4.86 -1.13 -8.69
N GLU A 72 -4.06 -0.17 -8.19
CA GLU A 72 -2.66 -0.02 -8.59
C GLU A 72 -1.70 -0.93 -7.81
N ALA A 73 -1.96 -1.20 -6.52
CA ALA A 73 -1.12 -2.09 -5.71
C ALA A 73 -1.40 -3.59 -5.94
N GLY A 74 -2.64 -3.94 -6.30
CA GLY A 74 -3.09 -5.33 -6.44
C GLY A 74 -2.26 -6.18 -7.41
N PRO A 75 -1.96 -5.71 -8.64
CA PRO A 75 -1.14 -6.47 -9.59
C PRO A 75 0.27 -6.77 -9.06
N ASP A 76 0.94 -5.79 -8.47
CA ASP A 76 2.29 -5.97 -7.91
C ASP A 76 2.26 -6.99 -6.75
N LEU A 77 1.26 -6.94 -5.88
CA LEU A 77 1.11 -7.92 -4.79
C LEU A 77 0.82 -9.33 -5.31
N ALA A 78 -0.03 -9.46 -6.34
CA ALA A 78 -0.34 -10.75 -6.95
C ALA A 78 0.91 -11.40 -7.60
N GLU A 79 1.77 -10.60 -8.22
CA GLU A 79 3.04 -11.07 -8.78
C GLU A 79 3.97 -11.60 -7.68
N VAL A 80 4.12 -10.87 -6.58
CA VAL A 80 4.96 -11.29 -5.46
C VAL A 80 4.43 -12.57 -4.81
N VAL A 81 3.11 -12.70 -4.63
CA VAL A 81 2.49 -13.95 -4.13
C VAL A 81 2.85 -15.14 -5.03
N ALA A 82 2.68 -15.00 -6.35
CA ALA A 82 2.97 -16.07 -7.30
C ALA A 82 4.46 -16.47 -7.30
N MET A 83 5.37 -15.52 -7.08
CA MET A 83 6.80 -15.81 -6.94
C MET A 83 7.10 -16.64 -5.69
N VAL A 84 6.50 -16.29 -4.54
CA VAL A 84 6.69 -17.02 -3.28
C VAL A 84 6.15 -18.46 -3.40
N GLU A 85 4.96 -18.64 -3.98
CA GLU A 85 4.38 -19.99 -4.18
C GLU A 85 5.24 -20.88 -5.10
N ALA A 86 5.94 -20.28 -6.06
CA ALA A 86 6.82 -21.01 -6.98
C ALA A 86 8.16 -21.43 -6.34
N GLU A 87 8.66 -20.69 -5.35
CA GLU A 87 9.90 -21.05 -4.61
C GLU A 87 9.68 -22.18 -3.60
N ASP A 88 8.45 -22.32 -3.11
CA ASP A 88 8.06 -23.37 -2.14
C ASP A 88 7.61 -24.70 -2.79
N SER A 89 7.55 -24.77 -4.13
CA SER A 89 7.10 -25.94 -4.93
C SER A 89 8.25 -26.81 -5.45
#